data_AF-A0A849I2Z9-F1
#
_entry.id   AF-A0A849I2Z9-F1
#
_cell.length_a   1.000
_cell.length_b   1.000
_cell.length_c   1.000
_cell.angle_alpha   90.00
_cell.angle_beta   90.00
_cell.angle_gamma   90.00
#
_symmetry.space_group_name_H-M   'P 1'
#
loop_
_entity.id
_entity.type
_entity.pdbx_description
1 polymer ?
#
loop_
_entity_poly.entity_id
_entity_poly.type
_entity_poly.pdbx_seq_one_letter_code
_entity_poly.pdbx_strand_id
1 'polypeptide(L)'
;MIPIPSGVRVWLATGHTDMRKGFAGLSLQVQEVLRHDPHGGHLFVFRGRRGDLIKVIWHDGQGACLFTNDLHSYCVPFVFS
;
A
#
# COMPACT_ATOMS: atom_id res chain seq x y z
N MET A 1 11.21 2.41 -12.54
CA MET A 1 10.97 2.09 -11.11
C MET A 1 10.79 3.42 -10.41
N ILE A 2 9.65 3.64 -9.73
CA ILE A 2 9.45 4.87 -8.95
C ILE A 2 10.39 4.76 -7.74
N PRO A 3 11.37 5.67 -7.58
CA PRO A 3 12.31 5.58 -6.47
C PRO A 3 11.55 5.81 -5.16
N ILE A 4 11.68 4.87 -4.22
CA ILE A 4 11.20 5.08 -2.85
C ILE A 4 12.27 5.90 -2.13
N PRO A 5 11.97 7.13 -1.67
CA PRO A 5 12.96 7.97 -1.01
C PRO A 5 13.54 7.29 0.25
N SER A 6 14.79 7.61 0.59
CA SER A 6 15.42 7.12 1.81
C SER A 6 14.75 7.76 3.04
N GLY A 7 14.42 6.96 4.06
CA GLY A 7 13.69 7.43 5.25
C GLY A 7 12.17 7.21 5.21
N VAL A 8 11.65 6.55 4.18
CA VAL A 8 10.22 6.20 4.12
C VAL A 8 9.87 5.13 5.14
N ARG A 9 8.85 5.41 5.95
CA ARG A 9 8.25 4.42 6.86
C ARG A 9 7.20 3.60 6.14
N VAL A 10 7.22 2.30 6.42
CA VAL A 10 6.21 1.35 5.96
C VAL A 10 5.25 1.08 7.12
N TRP A 11 3.98 1.34 6.90
CA TRP A 11 2.91 1.11 7.86
C TRP A 11 2.07 -0.07 7.43
N LEU A 12 1.81 -0.99 8.35
CA LEU A 12 0.92 -2.12 8.12
C LEU A 12 -0.42 -1.84 8.81
N ALA A 13 -1.51 -1.82 8.04
CA ALA A 13 -2.85 -1.76 8.61
C ALA A 13 -3.14 -3.06 9.37
N THR A 14 -3.26 -2.98 10.69
CA THR A 14 -3.59 -4.12 11.53
C THR A 14 -5.09 -4.41 11.46
N GLY A 15 -5.46 -5.55 10.91
CA GLY A 15 -6.85 -5.98 10.75
C GLY A 15 -7.16 -6.43 9.33
N HIS A 16 -8.45 -6.55 9.03
CA HIS A 16 -8.92 -6.91 7.69
C HIS A 16 -9.39 -5.67 6.95
N THR A 17 -8.81 -5.43 5.78
CA THR A 17 -9.20 -4.33 4.92
C THR A 17 -10.13 -4.82 3.83
N ASP A 18 -11.17 -4.05 3.54
CA ASP A 18 -11.96 -4.27 2.33
C ASP A 18 -11.13 -3.90 1.11
N MET A 19 -10.65 -4.93 0.42
CA MET A 19 -9.77 -4.78 -0.74
C MET A 19 -10.50 -4.35 -2.01
N ARG A 20 -11.83 -4.16 -1.97
CA ARG A 20 -12.58 -3.51 -3.05
C ARG A 20 -12.30 -2.01 -3.12
N LYS A 21 -11.78 -1.42 -2.04
CA LYS A 21 -11.40 -0.01 -1.99
C LYS A 21 -10.22 0.31 -2.92
N GLY A 22 -10.35 1.40 -3.66
CA GLY A 22 -9.26 2.04 -4.39
C GLY A 22 -8.45 2.97 -3.49
N PHE A 23 -7.58 3.79 -4.08
CA PHE A 23 -6.69 4.71 -3.35
C PHE A 23 -7.46 5.59 -2.36
N ALA A 24 -8.49 6.33 -2.80
CA ALA A 24 -9.24 7.24 -1.93
C ALA A 24 -9.83 6.55 -0.68
N GLY A 25 -10.42 5.35 -0.85
CA GLY A 25 -11.00 4.61 0.27
C GLY A 25 -9.95 4.04 1.24
N LEU A 26 -8.78 3.69 0.74
CA LEU A 26 -7.65 3.25 1.57
C LEU A 26 -6.97 4.43 2.26
N SER A 27 -6.82 5.56 1.59
CA SER A 27 -6.31 6.81 2.18
C SER A 27 -7.18 7.30 3.33
N LEU A 28 -8.50 7.18 3.20
CA LEU A 28 -9.42 7.46 4.32
C LEU A 28 -9.12 6.55 5.52
N GLN A 29 -8.83 5.26 5.30
CA GLN A 29 -8.43 4.36 6.39
C GLN A 29 -7.08 4.73 7.00
N VAL A 30 -6.14 5.22 6.19
CA VAL A 30 -4.87 5.75 6.74
C VAL A 30 -5.14 6.91 7.70
N GLN A 31 -6.04 7.82 7.32
CA GLN A 31 -6.36 8.99 8.14
C GLN A 31 -7.17 8.62 9.39
N GLU A 32 -8.21 7.80 9.24
CA GLU A 32 -9.17 7.52 10.32
C GLU A 32 -8.68 6.44 11.28
N VAL A 33 -8.04 5.39 10.76
CA VAL A 33 -7.63 4.22 11.55
C VAL A 33 -6.18 4.33 11.97
N LEU A 34 -5.29 4.56 10.99
CA LEU A 34 -3.85 4.65 11.26
C LEU A 34 -3.42 6.02 11.80
N ARG A 35 -4.30 7.04 11.73
CA ARG A 35 -4.03 8.41 12.19
C ARG A 35 -2.76 9.01 11.59
N HIS A 36 -2.49 8.67 10.32
CA HIS A 36 -1.36 9.17 9.55
C HIS A 36 -1.81 9.96 8.33
N ASP A 37 -0.88 10.73 7.77
CA ASP A 37 -1.10 11.43 6.50
C ASP A 37 -0.81 10.48 5.31
N PRO A 38 -1.82 10.13 4.49
CA PRO A 38 -1.62 9.30 3.29
C PRO A 38 -0.80 9.99 2.20
N HIS A 39 -0.62 11.32 2.26
CA HIS A 39 0.15 12.09 1.29
C HIS A 39 1.60 12.35 1.73
N GLY A 40 1.97 11.97 2.94
CA GLY A 40 3.28 12.26 3.56
C GLY A 40 4.47 11.45 3.01
N GLY A 41 4.35 10.83 1.82
CA GLY A 41 5.42 10.04 1.22
C GLY A 41 5.67 8.69 1.90
N HIS A 42 4.76 8.23 2.76
CA HIS A 42 4.86 6.94 3.43
C HIS A 42 4.15 5.82 2.66
N LEU A 43 4.63 4.58 2.83
CA LEU A 43 3.99 3.40 2.26
C LEU A 43 3.01 2.83 3.27
N PHE A 44 1.78 2.56 2.83
CA PHE A 44 0.74 1.94 3.64
C PHE A 44 0.31 0.62 3.00
N VAL A 45 0.49 -0.47 3.75
CA VAL A 45 0.23 -1.84 3.32
C VAL A 45 -1.07 -2.33 3.94
N PHE A 46 -1.93 -2.89 3.09
CA PHE A 46 -3.22 -3.45 3.45
C PHE A 46 -3.31 -4.90 3.03
N ARG A 47 -3.97 -5.70 3.88
CA ARG A 47 -4.20 -7.12 3.62
C ARG A 47 -5.68 -7.42 3.60
N GLY A 48 -6.10 -8.21 2.61
CA GLY A 48 -7.45 -8.74 2.56
C GLY A 48 -7.72 -9.78 3.65
N ARG A 49 -9.01 -10.01 3.94
CA ARG A 49 -9.44 -10.98 4.95
C ARG A 49 -8.95 -12.40 4.71
N ARG A 50 -8.94 -12.83 3.45
CA ARG A 50 -8.48 -14.16 3.03
C ARG A 50 -6.96 -14.27 2.98
N GLY A 51 -6.24 -13.16 3.14
CA GLY A 51 -4.78 -13.11 3.10
C GLY A 51 -4.18 -13.34 1.72
N ASP A 52 -4.99 -13.48 0.68
CA ASP A 52 -4.63 -13.74 -0.71
C ASP A 52 -4.30 -12.48 -1.51
N LEU A 53 -4.74 -11.31 -1.04
CA LEU A 53 -4.56 -10.03 -1.72
C LEU A 53 -3.85 -9.03 -0.82
N ILE A 54 -2.85 -8.35 -1.36
CA ILE A 54 -2.15 -7.23 -0.74
C ILE A 54 -2.30 -5.99 -1.62
N LYS A 55 -2.53 -4.85 -0.98
CA LYS A 55 -2.52 -3.53 -1.60
C LYS A 55 -1.55 -2.64 -0.88
N VAL A 56 -0.80 -1.84 -1.63
CA VAL A 56 0.10 -0.83 -1.09
C VAL A 56 -0.26 0.50 -1.72
N ILE A 57 -0.45 1.53 -0.90
CA ILE A 57 -0.61 2.90 -1.39
C ILE A 57 0.55 3.77 -0.90
N TRP A 58 0.93 4.73 -1.71
CA TRP A 58 1.81 5.82 -1.33
C TRP A 58 1.55 7.01 -2.24
N HIS A 59 2.02 8.17 -1.82
CA HIS A 59 2.01 9.38 -2.63
C HIS A 59 3.47 9.79 -2.86
N ASP A 60 3.90 9.92 -4.12
CA ASP A 60 5.29 10.27 -4.45
C ASP A 60 5.56 11.79 -4.44
N GLY A 61 4.56 12.57 -4.03
CA GLY A 61 4.57 14.04 -4.04
C GLY A 61 4.01 14.64 -5.33
N GLN A 62 3.88 13.86 -6.40
CA GLN A 62 3.28 14.29 -7.67
C GLN A 62 1.94 13.59 -7.94
N GLY A 63 1.80 12.36 -7.48
CA GLY A 63 0.61 11.56 -7.70
C GLY A 63 0.39 10.47 -6.67
N ALA A 64 -0.83 9.95 -6.72
CA ALA A 64 -1.27 8.81 -5.93
C ALA A 64 -0.89 7.51 -6.63
N CYS A 65 -0.21 6.62 -5.91
CA CYS A 65 0.17 5.30 -6.40
C CYS A 65 -0.59 4.21 -5.62
N LEU A 66 -1.08 3.21 -6.35
CA LEU A 66 -1.71 2.01 -5.79
C LEU A 66 -1.11 0.78 -6.48
N PHE A 67 -0.50 -0.08 -5.68
CA PHE A 67 -0.04 -1.39 -6.10
C PHE A 67 -0.97 -2.47 -5.54
N THR A 68 -1.26 -3.49 -6.34
CA THR A 68 -2.09 -4.64 -5.96
C THR A 68 -1.38 -5.91 -6.40
N ASN A 69 -1.24 -6.88 -5.50
CA ASN A 69 -0.68 -8.19 -5.80
C ASN A 69 -1.48 -9.28 -5.10
N ASP A 70 -1.77 -10.36 -5.83
CA ASP A 70 -2.33 -11.59 -5.31
C ASP A 70 -1.21 -12.58 -4.96
N LEU A 71 -1.20 -13.06 -3.72
CA LEU A 71 -0.16 -13.96 -3.20
C LEU A 71 -0.19 -15.37 -3.81
N HIS A 72 -1.19 -15.70 -4.62
CA HIS A 72 -1.17 -16.91 -5.46
C HIS A 72 -0.31 -16.74 -6.71
N SER A 73 -0.22 -15.51 -7.21
CA SER A 73 0.72 -15.15 -8.28
C SER A 73 2.07 -14.87 -7.64
N TYR A 74 2.82 -15.92 -7.32
CA TYR A 74 4.27 -15.81 -7.17
C TYR A 74 4.88 -15.49 -8.54
N CYS A 75 4.62 -14.29 -9.05
CA CYS A 75 5.58 -13.64 -9.92
C CYS A 75 6.71 -13.24 -8.98
N VAL A 76 7.71 -14.12 -8.86
CA VAL A 76 9.02 -13.77 -8.34
C VAL A 76 9.33 -12.38 -8.89
N PRO A 77 9.68 -11.39 -8.04
CA PRO A 77 10.18 -10.14 -8.57
C PRO A 77 11.25 -10.53 -9.57
N PHE A 78 11.09 -10.08 -10.82
CA PHE A 78 12.13 -10.21 -11.82
C PHE A 78 13.30 -9.44 -11.23
N VAL A 79 14.15 -10.15 -10.49
CA VAL A 79 15.41 -9.68 -9.93
C VAL A 79 16.25 -9.41 -11.17
N PHE A 80 16.33 -8.14 -11.55
CA PHE A 80 17.36 -7.70 -12.48
C PHE A 80 18.70 -7.87 -11.76
N SER A 81 19.47 -8.85 -12.25
CA SER A 81 20.93 -8.84 -12.19
C SER A 81 21.49 -7.68 -13.00
#